data_AF-A0A4Q7D059-F1
#
_entry.id   AF-A0A4Q7D059-F1
#
_cell.length_a   1.000
_cell.length_b   1.000
_cell.length_c   1.000
_cell.angle_alpha   90.00
_cell.angle_beta   90.00
_cell.angle_gamma   90.00
#
_symmetry.space_group_name_H-M   'P 1'
#
loop_
_entity.id
_entity.type
_entity.pdbx_description
1 polymer ?
#
loop_
_entity_poly.entity_id
_entity_poly.type
_entity_poly.pdbx_seq_one_letter_code
_entity_poly.pdbx_strand_id
1 'polypeptide(L)'
;MSNLAWTQWWAAPWLYAHDDWKSTDIYTTLVELHRSGLVVTGTHYGVAPCLPPMPDPALLQLVIAPAAQLDLGLALVDGICRPASATALDEHHLLWCKSLSKALPLDIMQADNDPLRLLRAWITAATWQRIRLRFPRQRVLFLEEKPLMLNGSRSRLDTLWHAVVWRIGAPSHSDGAYESWTQGD
;
A
#
# COMPACT_ATOMS: atom_id res chain seq x y z
N MET A 1 -13.42 -9.55 -4.59
CA MET A 1 -13.48 -8.49 -3.55
C MET A 1 -14.56 -7.50 -3.97
N SER A 2 -15.45 -7.06 -3.07
CA SER A 2 -16.72 -6.40 -3.45
C SER A 2 -16.62 -4.87 -3.54
N ASN A 3 -17.44 -4.24 -4.40
CA ASN A 3 -17.61 -2.79 -4.51
C ASN A 3 -18.02 -2.12 -3.18
N LEU A 4 -18.60 -2.90 -2.26
CA LEU A 4 -18.97 -2.44 -0.93
C LEU A 4 -17.73 -2.11 -0.09
N ALA A 5 -16.72 -2.98 -0.09
CA ALA A 5 -15.48 -2.76 0.68
C ALA A 5 -14.74 -1.50 0.22
N TRP A 6 -14.72 -1.25 -1.10
CA TRP A 6 -14.19 -0.03 -1.68
C TRP A 6 -14.91 1.22 -1.17
N THR A 7 -16.25 1.19 -1.19
CA THR A 7 -17.08 2.33 -0.78
C THR A 7 -16.96 2.61 0.72
N GLN A 8 -16.93 1.57 1.55
CA GLN A 8 -16.75 1.68 3.01
C GLN A 8 -15.39 2.28 3.35
N TRP A 9 -14.32 1.77 2.74
CA TRP A 9 -12.98 2.34 2.89
C TRP A 9 -12.92 3.80 2.43
N TRP A 10 -13.54 4.11 1.29
CA TRP A 10 -13.54 5.47 0.74
C TRP A 10 -14.23 6.50 1.63
N ALA A 11 -15.35 6.10 2.26
CA ALA A 11 -16.17 6.96 3.10
C ALA A 11 -15.55 7.20 4.49
N ALA A 12 -14.83 6.22 5.04
CA ALA A 12 -14.24 6.31 6.37
C ALA A 12 -12.76 5.85 6.39
N PRO A 13 -11.87 6.51 5.64
CA PRO A 13 -10.47 6.10 5.52
C PRO A 13 -9.69 6.19 6.85
N TRP A 14 -10.12 7.06 7.76
CA TRP A 14 -9.52 7.21 9.09
C TRP A 14 -9.64 5.96 9.96
N LEU A 15 -10.61 5.08 9.74
CA LEU A 15 -10.74 3.81 10.48
C LEU A 15 -9.55 2.87 10.25
N TYR A 16 -8.85 3.05 9.13
CA TYR A 16 -7.68 2.26 8.76
C TYR A 16 -6.37 3.01 9.03
N ALA A 17 -6.43 4.19 9.66
CA ALA A 17 -5.26 5.04 9.82
C ALA A 17 -4.19 4.40 10.72
N HIS A 18 -2.94 4.71 10.43
CA HIS A 18 -1.79 4.43 11.27
C HIS A 18 -1.91 5.19 12.60
N ASP A 19 -1.36 4.65 13.68
CA ASP A 19 -1.54 5.17 15.04
C ASP A 19 -1.05 6.62 15.20
N ASP A 20 0.01 7.01 14.47
CA ASP A 20 0.48 8.39 14.36
C ASP A 20 -0.59 9.43 13.97
N TRP A 21 -1.64 9.01 13.25
CA TRP A 21 -2.76 9.89 12.89
C TRP A 21 -3.84 9.92 13.99
N LYS A 22 -3.96 8.85 14.77
CA LYS A 22 -5.01 8.68 15.80
C LYS A 22 -4.78 9.53 17.05
N SER A 23 -3.55 10.01 17.25
CA SER A 23 -3.17 10.88 18.37
C SER A 23 -3.78 12.29 18.31
N THR A 24 -4.56 12.60 17.28
CA THR A 24 -5.21 13.90 17.11
C THR A 24 -6.65 13.84 17.67
N ASP A 25 -7.09 14.86 18.40
CA ASP A 25 -8.49 14.97 18.88
C ASP A 25 -9.54 14.83 17.77
N ILE A 26 -9.15 15.15 16.53
CA ILE A 26 -9.99 14.98 15.33
C ILE A 26 -10.34 13.50 15.08
N TYR A 27 -9.46 12.56 15.41
CA TYR A 27 -9.71 11.13 15.19
C TYR A 27 -10.91 10.62 16.01
N THR A 28 -10.95 10.94 17.31
CA THR A 28 -12.03 10.47 18.20
C THR A 28 -13.38 11.01 17.74
N THR A 29 -13.46 12.30 17.39
CA THR A 29 -14.67 12.90 16.82
C THR A 29 -15.12 12.22 15.53
N LEU A 30 -14.19 11.92 14.61
CA LEU A 30 -14.54 11.25 13.35
C LEU A 30 -15.05 9.83 13.54
N VAL A 31 -14.49 9.10 14.50
CA VAL A 31 -14.95 7.75 14.85
C VAL A 31 -16.34 7.79 15.47
N GLU A 32 -16.61 8.74 16.35
CA GLU A 32 -17.94 8.93 16.96
C GLU A 32 -19.01 9.30 15.92
N LEU A 33 -18.70 10.26 15.05
CA LEU A 33 -19.59 10.65 13.95
C LEU A 33 -19.91 9.44 13.06
N HIS A 34 -18.90 8.65 12.69
CA HIS A 34 -19.11 7.44 11.91
C HIS A 34 -20.03 6.42 12.62
N ARG A 35 -19.83 6.19 13.92
CA ARG A 35 -20.70 5.29 14.72
C ARG A 35 -22.15 5.80 14.80
N SER A 36 -22.35 7.11 14.86
CA SER A 36 -23.68 7.73 14.85
C SER A 36 -24.37 7.72 13.49
N GLY A 37 -23.69 7.23 12.43
CA GLY A 37 -24.22 7.25 11.06
C GLY A 37 -24.26 8.65 10.44
N LEU A 38 -23.58 9.63 11.05
CA LEU A 38 -23.53 11.00 10.54
C LEU A 38 -22.51 11.12 9.42
N VAL A 39 -22.89 11.84 8.37
CA VAL A 39 -21.99 12.17 7.26
C VAL A 39 -21.03 13.25 7.74
N VAL A 40 -19.74 12.92 7.72
CA VAL A 40 -18.68 13.88 7.99
C VAL A 40 -18.62 14.86 6.81
N THR A 41 -19.00 16.12 7.05
CA THR A 41 -18.93 17.19 6.07
C THR A 41 -17.73 18.08 6.39
N GLY A 42 -16.71 18.05 5.54
CA GLY A 42 -15.47 18.83 5.76
C GLY A 42 -14.22 18.15 5.24
N THR A 43 -13.12 18.90 5.21
CA THR A 43 -11.80 18.38 4.84
C THR A 43 -11.06 17.98 6.11
N HIS A 44 -11.17 16.71 6.50
CA HIS A 44 -10.43 16.16 7.63
C HIS A 44 -9.19 15.41 7.15
N TYR A 45 -8.06 15.59 7.84
CA TYR A 45 -6.76 15.08 7.40
C TYR A 45 -6.44 15.41 5.92
N GLY A 46 -6.88 16.56 5.40
CA GLY A 46 -6.66 16.93 3.99
C GLY A 46 -7.40 16.04 2.98
N VAL A 47 -8.39 15.25 3.41
CA VAL A 47 -9.22 14.42 2.53
C VAL A 47 -10.38 15.27 2.02
N ALA A 48 -10.40 15.55 0.72
CA ALA A 48 -11.50 16.26 0.11
C ALA A 48 -12.75 15.34 -0.03
N PRO A 49 -13.96 15.84 0.26
CA PRO A 49 -15.19 15.10 -0.01
C PRO A 49 -15.39 14.98 -1.53
N CYS A 50 -15.33 13.77 -2.06
CA CYS A 50 -15.53 13.48 -3.48
C CYS A 50 -16.02 12.04 -3.66
N LEU A 51 -16.62 11.76 -4.82
CA LEU A 51 -17.11 10.42 -5.17
C LEU A 51 -15.93 9.45 -5.38
N PRO A 52 -16.08 8.18 -4.97
CA PRO A 52 -15.08 7.16 -5.26
C PRO A 52 -14.94 6.97 -6.78
N PRO A 53 -13.70 6.92 -7.32
CA PRO A 53 -13.49 6.47 -8.69
C PRO A 53 -13.82 4.97 -8.78
N MET A 54 -13.90 4.46 -10.01
CA MET A 54 -14.09 3.04 -10.25
C MET A 54 -12.92 2.25 -9.62
N PRO A 55 -13.19 1.19 -8.83
CA PRO A 55 -12.15 0.45 -8.16
C PRO A 55 -11.31 -0.34 -9.16
N ASP A 56 -10.01 -0.06 -9.21
CA ASP A 56 -9.03 -0.97 -9.77
C ASP A 56 -8.86 -2.17 -8.80
N PRO A 57 -8.97 -3.43 -9.26
CA PRO A 57 -8.81 -4.60 -8.41
C PRO A 57 -7.51 -4.62 -7.61
N ALA A 58 -6.38 -4.20 -8.21
CA ALA A 58 -5.11 -4.17 -7.51
C ALA A 58 -5.10 -3.10 -6.41
N LEU A 59 -5.59 -1.90 -6.71
CA LEU A 59 -5.77 -0.86 -5.71
C LEU A 59 -6.73 -1.29 -4.59
N LEU A 60 -7.84 -1.97 -4.90
CA LEU A 60 -8.79 -2.45 -3.90
C LEU A 60 -8.11 -3.42 -2.93
N GLN A 61 -7.35 -4.39 -3.46
CA GLN A 61 -6.58 -5.33 -2.67
C GLN A 61 -5.55 -4.63 -1.78
N LEU A 62 -4.88 -3.59 -2.30
CA LEU A 62 -3.93 -2.79 -1.52
C LEU A 62 -4.63 -2.05 -0.36
N VAL A 63 -5.74 -1.37 -0.59
CA VAL A 63 -6.36 -0.51 0.45
C VAL A 63 -6.96 -1.28 1.62
N ILE A 64 -7.37 -2.53 1.39
CA ILE A 64 -7.92 -3.42 2.42
C ILE A 64 -6.89 -4.40 2.99
N ALA A 65 -5.67 -4.44 2.45
CA ALA A 65 -4.59 -5.26 2.99
C ALA A 65 -4.32 -4.91 4.46
N PRO A 66 -3.98 -5.88 5.33
CA PRO A 66 -3.47 -5.61 6.67
C PRO A 66 -2.20 -4.75 6.64
N ALA A 67 -1.90 -4.04 7.73
CA ALA A 67 -0.71 -3.18 7.82
C ALA A 67 0.59 -3.94 7.49
N ALA A 68 0.76 -5.16 8.02
CA ALA A 68 1.92 -6.00 7.73
C ALA A 68 2.11 -6.33 6.23
N GLN A 69 1.01 -6.50 5.48
CA GLN A 69 1.08 -6.72 4.03
C GLN A 69 1.43 -5.44 3.27
N LEU A 70 0.96 -4.28 3.74
CA LEU A 70 1.35 -2.99 3.18
C LEU A 70 2.85 -2.73 3.40
N ASP A 71 3.35 -3.00 4.61
CA ASP A 71 4.77 -2.86 4.95
C ASP A 71 5.64 -3.80 4.12
N LEU A 72 5.20 -5.07 3.96
CA LEU A 72 5.84 -6.01 3.04
C LEU A 72 5.84 -5.47 1.60
N GLY A 73 4.72 -4.91 1.14
CA GLY A 73 4.62 -4.33 -0.20
C GLY A 73 5.63 -3.19 -0.42
N LEU A 74 5.77 -2.30 0.56
CA LEU A 74 6.78 -1.24 0.51
C LEU A 74 8.20 -1.80 0.54
N ALA A 75 8.47 -2.83 1.35
CA ALA A 75 9.78 -3.49 1.42
C ALA A 75 10.13 -4.21 0.11
N LEU A 76 9.16 -4.85 -0.54
CA LEU A 76 9.34 -5.49 -1.85
C LEU A 76 9.68 -4.47 -2.93
N VAL A 77 8.95 -3.35 -2.97
CA VAL A 77 9.29 -2.23 -3.85
C VAL A 77 10.71 -1.76 -3.53
N ASP A 78 11.04 -1.50 -2.26
CA ASP A 78 12.39 -1.08 -1.87
C ASP A 78 13.47 -2.06 -2.35
N GLY A 79 13.28 -3.36 -2.17
CA GLY A 79 14.24 -4.37 -2.62
C GLY A 79 14.36 -4.51 -4.14
N ILE A 80 13.34 -4.11 -4.90
CA ILE A 80 13.41 -3.99 -6.36
C ILE A 80 14.20 -2.74 -6.77
N CYS A 81 13.97 -1.59 -6.11
CA CYS A 81 14.69 -0.33 -6.42
C CYS A 81 16.15 -0.36 -5.95
N ARG A 82 16.36 -0.92 -4.76
CA ARG A 82 17.59 -0.89 -3.98
C ARG A 82 17.89 -2.28 -3.40
N PRO A 83 18.42 -3.21 -4.21
CA PRO A 83 18.75 -4.55 -3.73
C PRO A 83 19.75 -4.54 -2.56
N ALA A 84 20.60 -3.51 -2.45
CA ALA A 84 21.58 -3.37 -1.39
C ALA A 84 21.00 -2.98 -0.01
N SER A 85 19.80 -2.38 0.04
CA SER A 85 19.13 -2.00 1.31
C SER A 85 18.09 -3.02 1.78
N ALA A 86 17.89 -4.10 1.03
CA ALA A 86 16.83 -5.08 1.24
C ALA A 86 17.09 -6.07 2.40
N THR A 87 17.67 -5.62 3.52
CA THR A 87 18.07 -6.51 4.63
C THR A 87 16.90 -7.06 5.45
N ALA A 88 15.69 -6.54 5.26
CA ALA A 88 14.49 -6.92 6.01
C ALA A 88 13.65 -8.02 5.33
N LEU A 89 13.99 -8.44 4.10
CA LEU A 89 13.24 -9.45 3.35
C LEU A 89 13.87 -10.83 3.51
N ASP A 90 13.04 -11.88 3.51
CA ASP A 90 13.50 -13.26 3.41
C ASP A 90 14.12 -13.59 2.04
N GLU A 91 14.82 -14.72 1.95
CA GLU A 91 15.51 -15.15 0.74
C GLU A 91 14.56 -15.31 -0.45
N HIS A 92 13.33 -15.81 -0.22
CA HIS A 92 12.36 -15.97 -1.30
C HIS A 92 11.98 -14.60 -1.89
N HIS A 93 11.65 -13.63 -1.04
CA HIS A 93 11.29 -12.29 -1.46
C HIS A 93 12.46 -11.59 -2.17
N LEU A 94 13.70 -11.77 -1.68
CA LEU A 94 14.90 -11.25 -2.34
C LEU A 94 15.10 -11.83 -3.74
N LEU A 95 14.96 -13.15 -3.91
CA LEU A 95 15.06 -13.80 -5.22
C LEU A 95 13.98 -13.29 -6.18
N TRP A 96 12.77 -13.09 -5.69
CA TRP A 96 11.68 -12.53 -6.48
C TRP A 96 11.96 -11.07 -6.88
N CYS A 97 12.40 -10.22 -5.96
CA CYS A 97 12.81 -8.83 -6.26
C CYS A 97 13.94 -8.79 -7.30
N LYS A 98 14.92 -9.69 -7.21
CA LYS A 98 16.03 -9.81 -8.18
C LYS A 98 15.54 -10.27 -9.56
N SER A 99 14.55 -11.16 -9.61
CA SER A 99 13.93 -11.56 -10.88
C SER A 99 13.17 -10.40 -11.51
N LEU A 100 12.35 -9.71 -10.72
CA LEU A 100 11.50 -8.64 -11.21
C LEU A 100 12.29 -7.40 -11.64
N SER A 101 13.36 -7.04 -10.91
CA SER A 101 14.27 -5.94 -11.30
C SER A 101 14.99 -6.18 -12.63
N LYS A 102 15.24 -7.44 -13.01
CA LYS A 102 15.78 -7.78 -14.34
C LYS A 102 14.72 -7.65 -15.44
N ALA A 103 13.48 -8.01 -15.14
CA ALA A 103 12.37 -7.98 -16.10
C ALA A 103 11.82 -6.56 -16.33
N LEU A 104 11.87 -5.71 -15.31
CA LEU A 104 11.52 -4.30 -15.41
C LEU A 104 12.81 -3.46 -15.37
N PRO A 105 13.41 -3.11 -16.52
CA PRO A 105 14.50 -2.14 -16.55
C PRO A 105 13.98 -0.80 -16.02
N LEU A 106 14.33 -0.56 -14.77
CA LEU A 106 13.87 0.54 -13.93
C LEU A 106 14.84 1.73 -14.04
N ASP A 107 15.20 2.14 -15.26
CA ASP A 107 15.97 3.37 -15.54
C ASP A 107 15.33 4.66 -14.97
N ILE A 108 14.09 4.54 -14.50
CA ILE A 108 13.23 5.58 -13.93
C ILE A 108 13.47 5.72 -12.42
N MET A 109 13.87 4.64 -11.77
CA MET A 109 13.98 4.59 -10.32
C MET A 109 15.42 4.80 -9.92
N GLN A 110 15.80 6.07 -9.85
CA GLN A 110 16.94 6.48 -9.04
C GLN A 110 16.82 5.78 -7.68
N ALA A 111 17.93 5.24 -7.18
CA ALA A 111 18.01 4.54 -5.89
C ALA A 111 17.44 5.38 -4.72
N ASP A 112 17.27 6.69 -4.91
CA ASP A 112 16.72 7.62 -3.93
C ASP A 112 15.19 7.67 -3.87
N ASN A 113 14.47 6.99 -4.78
CA ASN A 113 13.02 7.03 -4.81
C ASN A 113 12.40 6.14 -3.72
N ASP A 114 11.91 6.79 -2.66
CA ASP A 114 11.12 6.17 -1.60
C ASP A 114 9.93 5.36 -2.18
N PRO A 115 9.69 4.10 -1.75
CA PRO A 115 8.53 3.30 -2.16
C PRO A 115 7.19 4.03 -2.07
N LEU A 116 6.98 4.87 -1.04
CA LEU A 116 5.74 5.66 -0.91
C LEU A 116 5.61 6.74 -1.99
N ARG A 117 6.73 7.24 -2.53
CA ARG A 117 6.70 8.22 -3.62
C ARG A 117 6.23 7.55 -4.92
N LEU A 118 6.66 6.32 -5.14
CA LEU A 118 6.21 5.50 -6.27
C LEU A 118 4.73 5.16 -6.13
N LEU A 119 4.25 4.90 -4.90
CA LEU A 119 2.83 4.66 -4.64
C LEU A 119 2.00 5.90 -4.96
N ARG A 120 2.44 7.07 -4.45
CA ARG A 120 1.79 8.37 -4.72
C ARG A 120 1.69 8.69 -6.21
N ALA A 121 2.67 8.25 -7.01
CA ALA A 121 2.68 8.48 -8.44
C ALA A 121 1.79 7.52 -9.24
N TRP A 122 1.52 6.34 -8.71
CA TRP A 122 0.72 5.32 -9.39
C TRP A 122 -0.77 5.65 -9.32
N ILE A 123 -1.21 6.14 -8.16
CA ILE A 123 -2.63 6.36 -7.86
C ILE A 123 -3.04 7.83 -8.07
N THR A 124 -4.36 8.06 -8.15
CA THR A 124 -4.88 9.43 -8.25
C THR A 124 -4.68 10.22 -6.96
N ALA A 125 -4.65 11.55 -7.06
CA ALA A 125 -4.53 12.42 -5.88
C ALA A 125 -5.65 12.17 -4.83
N ALA A 126 -6.89 11.91 -5.28
CA ALA A 126 -8.02 11.63 -4.39
C ALA A 126 -7.86 10.30 -3.65
N THR A 127 -7.31 9.28 -4.32
CA THR A 127 -6.96 8.00 -3.69
C THR A 127 -5.80 8.19 -2.70
N TRP A 128 -4.77 8.96 -3.10
CA TRP A 128 -3.61 9.23 -2.25
C TRP A 128 -3.98 9.88 -0.91
N GLN A 129 -4.85 10.89 -0.94
CA GLN A 129 -5.33 11.56 0.28
C GLN A 129 -5.87 10.59 1.34
N ARG A 130 -6.44 9.45 0.91
CA ARG A 130 -7.05 8.43 1.77
C ARG A 130 -6.05 7.35 2.17
N ILE A 131 -5.38 6.73 1.20
CA ILE A 131 -4.45 5.62 1.47
C ILE A 131 -3.23 6.09 2.26
N ARG A 132 -2.81 7.36 2.14
CA ARG A 132 -1.69 7.91 2.91
C ARG A 132 -1.88 7.78 4.42
N LEU A 133 -3.14 7.78 4.90
CA LEU A 133 -3.45 7.62 6.31
C LEU A 133 -3.01 6.26 6.86
N ARG A 134 -2.85 5.25 6.00
CA ARG A 134 -2.36 3.91 6.35
C ARG A 134 -0.89 3.89 6.77
N PHE A 135 -0.13 4.96 6.51
CA PHE A 135 1.32 5.03 6.74
C PHE A 135 1.67 6.05 7.84
N PRO A 136 2.88 5.96 8.44
CA PRO A 136 3.32 6.90 9.48
C PRO A 136 3.18 8.36 9.05
N ARG A 137 2.54 9.18 9.91
CA ARG A 137 2.15 10.56 9.58
C ARG A 137 3.35 11.42 9.22
N GLN A 138 4.41 11.33 10.01
CA GLN A 138 5.63 12.12 9.80
C GLN A 138 6.30 11.79 8.46
N ARG A 139 6.35 10.50 8.09
CA ARG A 139 6.92 10.05 6.81
C ARG A 139 6.11 10.58 5.62
N VAL A 140 4.78 10.57 5.71
CA VAL A 140 3.90 11.10 4.66
C VAL A 140 4.09 12.60 4.47
N LEU A 141 4.12 13.38 5.56
CA LEU A 141 4.27 14.83 5.48
C LEU A 141 5.62 15.23 4.86
N PHE A 142 6.71 14.62 5.30
CA PHE A 142 8.05 14.85 4.73
C PHE A 142 8.13 14.49 3.24
N LEU A 143 7.41 13.45 2.83
CA LEU A 143 7.32 13.06 1.42
C LEU A 143 6.54 14.08 0.59
N GLU A 144 5.44 14.61 1.14
CA GLU A 144 4.55 15.54 0.45
C GLU A 144 5.14 16.93 0.25
N GLU A 145 6.02 17.37 1.14
CA GLU A 145 6.80 18.61 1.00
C GLU A 145 7.66 18.63 -0.26
N LYS A 146 8.05 17.45 -0.74
CA LYS A 146 8.90 17.31 -1.93
C LYS A 146 8.04 17.21 -3.19
N PRO A 147 8.43 17.90 -4.29
CA PRO A 147 7.71 17.80 -5.55
C PRO A 147 7.75 16.38 -6.10
N LEU A 148 6.61 15.94 -6.66
CA LEU A 148 6.50 14.64 -7.30
C LEU A 148 7.12 14.72 -8.70
N MET A 149 8.39 14.33 -8.80
CA MET A 149 9.11 14.20 -10.06
C MET A 149 9.26 12.72 -10.37
N LEU A 150 8.50 12.21 -11.35
CA LEU A 150 8.74 10.88 -11.91
C LEU A 150 9.21 11.02 -13.34
N ASN A 151 10.44 10.58 -13.59
CA ASN A 151 11.02 10.55 -14.92
C ASN A 151 10.81 9.15 -15.51
N GLY A 152 9.57 8.79 -15.85
CA GLY A 152 9.32 7.45 -16.38
C GLY A 152 7.94 7.11 -16.90
N SER A 153 7.86 5.93 -17.55
CA SER A 153 6.63 5.42 -18.14
C SER A 153 5.66 4.92 -17.07
N ARG A 154 4.45 5.49 -17.07
CA ARG A 154 3.34 5.08 -16.20
C ARG A 154 2.98 3.60 -16.31
N SER A 155 3.18 2.99 -17.48
CA SER A 155 2.94 1.55 -17.69
C SER A 155 3.86 0.63 -16.89
N ARG A 156 5.10 1.05 -16.63
CA ARG A 156 6.05 0.27 -15.82
C ARG A 156 5.70 0.36 -14.34
N LEU A 157 5.32 1.56 -13.89
CA LEU A 157 4.84 1.77 -12.53
C LEU A 157 3.57 0.95 -12.25
N ASP A 158 2.69 0.87 -13.25
CA ASP A 158 1.51 0.02 -13.20
C ASP A 158 1.87 -1.46 -13.04
N THR A 159 2.78 -1.95 -13.89
CA THR A 159 3.28 -3.34 -13.83
C THR A 159 3.92 -3.65 -12.46
N LEU A 160 4.73 -2.72 -11.93
CA LEU A 160 5.38 -2.85 -10.64
C LEU A 160 4.36 -3.02 -9.50
N TRP A 161 3.41 -2.10 -9.39
CA TRP A 161 2.43 -2.15 -8.30
C TRP A 161 1.46 -3.32 -8.43
N HIS A 162 1.05 -3.69 -9.64
CA HIS A 162 0.25 -4.90 -9.84
C HIS A 162 1.00 -6.17 -9.40
N ALA A 163 2.28 -6.29 -9.76
CA ALA A 163 3.10 -7.43 -9.35
C ALA A 163 3.28 -7.50 -7.83
N VAL A 164 3.52 -6.35 -7.19
CA VAL A 164 3.67 -6.26 -5.72
C VAL A 164 2.36 -6.57 -5.01
N VAL A 165 1.24 -6.00 -5.47
CA VAL A 165 -0.09 -6.27 -4.91
C VAL A 165 -0.40 -7.76 -5.00
N TRP A 166 -0.18 -8.36 -6.17
CA TRP A 166 -0.36 -9.80 -6.35
C TRP A 166 0.50 -10.60 -5.36
N ARG A 167 1.76 -10.18 -5.17
CA ARG A 167 2.70 -10.86 -4.28
C ARG A 167 2.28 -10.81 -2.80
N ILE A 168 1.78 -9.66 -2.31
CA ILE A 168 1.39 -9.51 -0.90
C ILE A 168 0.03 -10.14 -0.57
N GLY A 169 -0.84 -10.34 -1.57
CA GLY A 169 -2.11 -11.02 -1.38
C GLY A 169 -2.10 -12.51 -1.70
N ALA A 170 -1.00 -13.02 -2.26
CA ALA A 170 -0.79 -14.45 -2.34
C ALA A 170 -0.68 -15.00 -0.90
N PRO A 171 -1.40 -16.08 -0.54
CA PRO A 171 -1.19 -16.74 0.74
C PRO A 171 0.29 -17.11 0.82
N SER A 172 0.97 -16.68 1.89
CA SER A 172 2.35 -17.05 2.15
C SER A 172 2.45 -18.57 2.01
N HIS A 173 3.23 -19.03 1.04
CA HIS A 173 3.49 -20.45 0.86
C HIS A 173 4.41 -20.91 1.99
N SER A 174 3.85 -21.01 3.20
CA SER A 174 4.48 -21.58 4.38
C SER A 174 3.96 -23.01 4.52
N ASP A 175 4.84 -23.95 4.19
CA ASP A 175 4.85 -25.37 4.56
C ASP A 175 3.49 -26.08 4.65
N GLY A 176 3.07 -26.63 3.52
CA GLY A 176 2.38 -27.91 3.54
C GLY A 176 3.39 -28.97 3.96
N ALA A 177 3.34 -29.33 5.23
CA ALA A 177 4.07 -30.45 5.82
C ALA A 177 4.15 -31.63 4.83
N TYR A 178 5.36 -32.15 4.67
CA TYR A 178 5.59 -33.51 4.23
C TYR A 178 4.71 -34.42 5.10
N GLU A 179 3.57 -34.89 4.58
CA GLU A 179 2.90 -36.03 5.16
C GLU A 179 3.85 -37.21 5.01
N SER A 180 4.54 -37.48 6.10
CA SER A 180 5.31 -38.68 6.36
C SER A 180 4.44 -39.89 6.02
N TRP A 181 4.75 -40.54 4.91
CA TRP A 181 4.37 -41.92 4.63
C TRP A 181 4.99 -42.82 5.69
N THR A 182 4.33 -42.98 6.84
CA THR A 182 4.67 -44.01 7.83
C THR A 182 3.42 -44.43 8.61
N GLN A 183 2.67 -45.39 8.05
CA GLN A 183 2.12 -46.56 8.76
C GLN A 183 1.52 -47.46 7.66
N GLY A 184 1.98 -48.66 7.37
CA GLY A 184 2.58 -49.67 8.25
C GLY A 184 1.55 -50.79 8.41
N ASP A 185 1.73 -51.84 7.60
CA ASP A 185 1.27 -53.25 7.70
C ASP A 185 -0.07 -53.60 8.37
#